data_AF-A0A7S6W2U1-F1
#
_entry.id   AF-A0A7S6W2U1-F1
#
_cell.length_a   1.000
_cell.length_b   1.000
_cell.length_c   1.000
_cell.angle_alpha   90.00
_cell.angle_beta   90.00
_cell.angle_gamma   90.00
#
_symmetry.space_group_name_H-M   'P 1'
#
loop_
_entity.id
_entity.type
_entity.pdbx_description
1 polymer ?
#
loop_
_entity_poly.entity_id
_entity_poly.type
_entity_poly.pdbx_seq_one_letter_code
_entity_poly.pdbx_strand_id
1 'polypeptide(L)' 'MKWIKLSDKQPQCYQRVLCYRPDKFTVIGKATLGSNGCTFQGEDGYQLLEVTHWMPLPDKPQQ' A
#
# COMPACT_ATOMS: atom_id res chain seq x y z
N MET A 1 10.65 -10.17 2.97
CA MET A 1 10.22 -8.88 2.36
C MET A 1 10.71 -7.73 3.23
N LYS A 2 10.86 -6.52 2.67
CA LYS A 2 11.32 -5.32 3.39
C LYS A 2 10.33 -4.18 3.17
N TRP A 3 10.20 -3.31 4.17
CA TRP A 3 9.45 -2.06 4.05
C TRP A 3 10.15 -1.09 3.11
N ILE A 4 9.36 -0.44 2.25
CA ILE A 4 9.81 0.53 1.25
C ILE A 4 9.17 1.87 1.60
N LYS A 5 9.98 2.91 1.76
CA LYS A 5 9.49 4.26 2.02
C LYS A 5 8.84 4.82 0.76
N LEU A 6 7.62 5.35 0.88
CA LEU A 6 6.82 5.78 -0.26
C LEU A 6 7.49 6.91 -1.07
N SER A 7 8.22 7.80 -0.38
CA SER A 7 8.99 8.88 -1.00
C SER A 7 10.11 8.39 -1.92
N ASP A 8 10.66 7.21 -1.62
CA ASP A 8 11.83 6.69 -2.32
C ASP A 8 11.40 5.88 -3.54
N LYS A 9 10.28 5.15 -3.42
CA LYS A 9 9.70 4.37 -4.51
C LYS A 9 8.20 4.19 -4.32
N GLN A 10 7.44 4.55 -5.33
CA GLN A 10 6.00 4.26 -5.39
C GLN A 10 5.75 2.81 -5.84
N PRO A 11 4.68 2.16 -5.34
CA PRO A 11 4.23 0.89 -5.87
C PRO A 11 3.69 1.05 -7.30
N GLN A 12 3.49 -0.07 -7.99
CA GLN A 12 2.83 -0.03 -9.29
C GLN A 12 1.36 0.35 -9.13
N CYS A 13 0.81 1.03 -10.14
CA CYS A 13 -0.63 1.33 -10.17
C CYS A 13 -1.45 0.05 -10.08
N TYR A 14 -2.49 0.09 -9.26
CA TYR A 14 -3.40 -1.03 -8.96
C TYR A 14 -2.76 -2.22 -8.24
N GLN A 15 -1.52 -2.10 -7.77
CA GLN A 15 -0.87 -3.13 -6.97
C GLN A 15 -1.48 -3.20 -5.57
N ARG A 16 -1.73 -4.44 -5.11
CA ARG A 16 -2.08 -4.71 -3.70
C ARG A 16 -0.80 -4.81 -2.87
N VAL A 17 -0.74 -4.04 -1.80
CA VAL A 17 0.44 -3.95 -0.93
C VAL A 17 0.02 -3.88 0.54
N LEU A 18 0.91 -4.29 1.43
CA LEU A 18 0.75 -4.02 2.87
C LEU A 18 1.17 -2.58 3.15
N CYS A 19 0.28 -1.80 3.75
CA CYS A 19 0.46 -0.36 4.00
C CYS A 19 0.73 -0.11 5.49
N TYR A 20 1.87 0.52 5.79
CA TYR A 20 2.18 0.98 7.13
C TYR A 20 1.60 2.37 7.38
N ARG A 21 0.93 2.52 8.53
CA ARG A 21 0.28 3.74 8.99
C ARG A 21 0.84 4.05 10.39
N PRO A 22 1.51 5.19 10.60
CA PRO A 22 2.15 5.49 11.88
C PRO A 22 1.18 5.48 13.08
N ASP A 23 -0.03 6.02 12.88
CA ASP A 23 -1.01 6.22 13.96
C ASP A 23 -2.14 5.19 13.99
N LYS A 24 -2.10 4.17 13.12
CA LYS A 24 -3.15 3.13 13.02
C LYS A 24 -2.55 1.75 12.78
N PHE A 25 -3.41 0.74 12.75
CA PHE A 25 -3.03 -0.61 12.35
C PHE A 25 -2.59 -0.67 10.88
N THR A 26 -1.64 -1.56 10.60
CA THR A 26 -1.21 -1.91 9.24
C THR A 26 -2.36 -2.61 8.51
N VAL A 27 -2.60 -2.25 7.25
CA VAL A 27 -3.70 -2.78 6.44
C VAL A 27 -3.24 -3.22 5.06
N ILE A 28 -4.01 -4.10 4.42
CA ILE A 28 -3.86 -4.33 2.98
C ILE A 28 -4.56 -3.18 2.26
N GLY A 29 -3.84 -2.57 1.32
CA GLY A 29 -4.37 -1.50 0.49
C GLY A 29 -4.02 -1.71 -0.98
N LYS A 30 -4.75 -0.99 -1.83
CA LYS A 30 -4.49 -0.93 -3.26
C LYS A 30 -3.94 0.44 -3.61
N ALA A 31 -2.80 0.48 -4.29
CA ALA A 31 -2.28 1.70 -4.88
C ALA A 31 -3.14 2.10 -6.08
N THR A 32 -3.53 3.37 -6.18
CA THR A 32 -4.36 3.90 -7.26
C THR A 32 -3.79 5.22 -7.77
N LEU A 33 -4.06 5.55 -9.02
CA LEU A 33 -3.56 6.79 -9.61
C LEU A 33 -4.31 7.98 -9.00
N GLY A 34 -3.60 8.80 -8.23
CA GLY A 34 -4.09 10.08 -7.73
C GLY A 34 -3.49 11.25 -8.52
N SER A 35 -4.02 12.45 -8.28
CA SER A 35 -3.63 13.68 -8.98
C SER A 35 -2.15 14.04 -8.79
N ASN A 36 -1.56 13.67 -7.64
CA ASN A 36 -0.19 13.99 -7.23
C ASN A 36 0.67 12.74 -6.98
N GLY A 37 0.34 11.60 -7.60
CA GLY A 37 1.01 10.31 -7.40
C GLY A 37 0.08 9.22 -6.88
N CYS A 38 0.63 8.10 -6.42
CA CYS A 38 -0.17 7.00 -5.90
C CYS A 38 -0.92 7.40 -4.63
N THR A 39 -2.24 7.22 -4.64
CA THR A 39 -3.08 7.23 -3.43
C THR A 39 -3.39 5.80 -3.04
N PHE A 40 -3.64 5.57 -1.75
CA PHE A 40 -3.89 4.23 -1.22
C PHE A 40 -5.30 4.14 -0.71
N GLN A 41 -6.00 3.09 -1.12
CA GLN A 41 -7.32 2.76 -0.59
C GLN A 41 -7.22 1.48 0.24
N GLY A 42 -7.69 1.54 1.48
CA GLY A 42 -7.78 0.36 2.35
C GLY A 42 -8.89 -0.58 1.90
N GLU A 43 -8.61 -1.88 1.92
CA GLU A 43 -9.63 -2.92 1.66
C GLU A 43 -10.61 -3.08 2.84
N ASP A 44 -10.33 -2.45 3.99
CA ASP A 44 -11.10 -2.49 5.22
C ASP A 44 -12.30 -1.53 5.27
N GLY A 45 -12.45 -0.64 4.28
CA GLY A 45 -13.59 0.29 4.28
C GLY A 45 -13.49 1.51 3.35
N TYR A 46 -12.76 1.41 2.23
CA TYR A 46 -12.65 2.45 1.19
C TYR A 46 -12.05 3.80 1.65
N GLN A 47 -11.46 3.89 2.85
CA GLN A 47 -10.80 5.11 3.31
C GLN A 47 -9.50 5.34 2.53
N LEU A 48 -9.25 6.59 2.15
CA LEU A 48 -7.93 7.03 1.73
C LEU A 48 -6.96 6.85 2.90
N LEU A 49 -5.85 6.17 2.64
CA LEU A 49 -4.84 5.85 3.63
C LEU A 49 -3.67 6.83 3.51
N GLU A 50 -3.29 7.42 4.64
CA GLU A 50 -2.00 8.10 4.78
C GLU A 50 -0.91 7.04 4.98
N VAL A 51 -0.26 6.67 3.87
CA VAL A 51 0.75 5.61 3.82
C VAL A 51 2.13 6.23 3.77
N THR A 52 3.00 5.88 4.72
CA THR A 52 4.40 6.33 4.72
C THR A 52 5.34 5.26 4.17
N HIS A 53 5.02 3.99 4.40
CA HIS A 53 5.78 2.85 3.92
C HIS A 53 4.85 1.76 3.41
N TRP A 54 5.32 0.98 2.44
CA TRP A 54 4.58 -0.14 1.90
C TRP A 54 5.50 -1.36 1.73
N MET A 55 4.90 -2.53 1.60
CA MET A 55 5.61 -3.77 1.36
C MET A 55 4.83 -4.63 0.35
N PRO A 56 5.48 -5.24 -0.66
CA PRO A 56 4.79 -6.15 -1.56
C PRO A 56 4.22 -7.34 -0.79
N LEU A 57 3.05 -7.80 -1.21
CA LEU A 57 2.50 -9.05 -0.69
C LEU A 57 3.26 -10.25 -1.28
N PRO A 58 3.34 -11.38 -0.56
CA PRO A 58 3.79 -12.64 -1.15
C PRO A 58 2.95 -13.01 -2.36
N ASP A 59 3.60 -13.69 -3.30
CA ASP A 59 2.87 -14.47 -4.29
C ASP A 59 1.97 -15.46 -3.58
N LYS A 60 0.83 -15.79 -4.20
CA LYS A 60 -0.06 -16.82 -3.66
C LYS A 60 0.75 -18.11 -3.49
N PRO A 61 0.52 -18.88 -2.41
CA PRO A 61 1.11 -20.20 -2.28
C PRO A 61 0.80 -21.01 -3.54
N GLN A 62 1.82 -21.65 -4.11
CA GLN A 62 1.60 -22.63 -5.18
C GLN A 62 0.92 -23.83 -4.53
N GLN A 63 -0.27 -24.20 -5.04
CA GLN A 63 -1.01 -25.39 -4.61
C GLN A 63 -0.36 -26.65 -5.18
#